data_AF-A0A2D6P4N6-F1
#
_entry.id   AF-A0A2D6P4N6-F1
#
_cell.length_a   1.000
_cell.length_b   1.000
_cell.length_c   1.000
_cell.angle_alpha   90.00
_cell.angle_beta   90.00
_cell.angle_gamma   90.00
#
_symmetry.space_group_name_H-M   'P 1'
#
loop_
_entity.id
_entity.type
_entity.pdbx_description
1 polymer ?
#
loop_
_entity_poly.entity_id
_entity_poly.type
_entity_poly.pdbx_seq_one_letter_code
_entity_poly.pdbx_strand_id
1 'polypeptide(L)'
;MEEHKEEHIEEKKIIKKSSFKWLIVIGVVIGLTILIIIASQNTDLNVTWIILIGLTIILSGVLGYFGFNLYSKFKKLEEQIKDPSELPKPINDEELFNIANNSLTNPKYANHIDRFVEEEYRTIGGNLIKLYKIEPAYDGKIAYIIINANYPERKNVLFDPSIRELNMKLNLLSTIPERKPDTEVQKIKNPLLGSESETIKTTYGKKDKEKKHKEEEIK
;
A
#
# COMPACT_ATOMS: atom_id res chain seq x y z
N MET A 1 -25.02 -9.29 18.60
CA MET A 1 -25.56 -9.95 17.37
C MET A 1 -24.64 -9.76 16.15
N GLU A 2 -23.70 -8.81 16.19
CA GLU A 2 -22.68 -8.60 15.14
C GLU A 2 -21.45 -9.50 15.30
N GLU A 3 -21.05 -9.85 16.53
CA GLU A 3 -19.90 -10.74 16.78
C GLU A 3 -20.04 -12.14 16.16
N HIS A 4 -21.23 -12.75 16.24
CA HIS A 4 -21.49 -14.05 15.59
C HIS A 4 -21.48 -14.00 14.06
N LYS A 5 -21.62 -12.82 13.44
CA LYS A 5 -21.51 -12.69 11.97
C LYS A 5 -20.05 -12.65 11.53
N GLU A 6 -19.15 -12.06 12.31
CA GLU A 6 -17.74 -11.93 11.95
C GLU A 6 -16.97 -13.26 12.05
N GLU A 7 -17.20 -14.05 13.10
CA GLU A 7 -16.62 -15.39 13.25
C GLU A 7 -16.99 -16.31 12.08
N HIS A 8 -18.27 -16.30 11.68
CA HIS A 8 -18.73 -17.09 10.54
C HIS A 8 -18.15 -16.64 9.19
N ILE A 9 -17.69 -15.39 9.06
CA ILE A 9 -17.06 -14.88 7.82
C ILE A 9 -15.59 -15.29 7.75
N GLU A 10 -14.87 -15.26 8.87
CA GLU A 10 -13.46 -15.67 8.92
C GLU A 10 -13.27 -17.18 8.75
N GLU A 11 -14.09 -17.99 9.44
CA GLU A 11 -14.08 -19.45 9.25
C GLU A 11 -14.39 -19.83 7.79
N LYS A 12 -15.40 -19.17 7.16
CA LYS A 12 -15.73 -19.39 5.75
C LYS A 12 -14.57 -19.04 4.80
N LYS A 13 -13.79 -17.98 5.09
CA LYS A 13 -12.63 -17.60 4.28
C LYS A 13 -11.48 -18.60 4.41
N ILE A 14 -11.22 -19.11 5.61
CA ILE A 14 -10.16 -20.11 5.87
C ILE A 14 -10.50 -21.43 5.18
N ILE A 15 -11.76 -21.89 5.32
CA ILE A 15 -12.26 -23.10 4.66
C ILE A 15 -12.13 -22.95 3.14
N LYS A 16 -12.61 -21.85 2.56
CA LYS A 16 -12.57 -21.61 1.10
C LYS A 16 -11.16 -21.60 0.51
N LYS A 17 -10.16 -21.12 1.26
CA LYS A 17 -8.75 -21.10 0.83
C LYS A 17 -8.09 -22.50 0.89
N SER A 18 -8.50 -23.33 1.85
CA SER A 18 -8.05 -24.72 1.95
C SER A 18 -8.69 -25.60 0.86
N SER A 19 -9.99 -25.44 0.62
CA SER A 19 -10.75 -26.22 -0.37
C SER A 19 -10.23 -26.08 -1.80
N PHE A 20 -9.73 -24.90 -2.17
CA PHE A 20 -9.29 -24.66 -3.56
C PHE A 20 -8.00 -25.38 -3.93
N LYS A 21 -7.08 -25.57 -2.97
CA LYS A 21 -5.88 -26.38 -3.19
C LYS A 21 -6.24 -27.83 -3.50
N TRP A 22 -7.23 -28.36 -2.76
CA TRP A 22 -7.76 -29.70 -3.01
C TRP A 22 -8.48 -29.80 -4.35
N LEU A 23 -9.18 -28.75 -4.81
CA LEU A 23 -9.79 -28.74 -6.15
C LEU A 23 -8.76 -28.87 -7.28
N ILE A 24 -7.60 -28.20 -7.18
CA ILE A 24 -6.52 -28.33 -8.19
C ILE A 24 -5.97 -29.76 -8.17
N VAL A 25 -5.72 -30.33 -6.99
CA VAL A 25 -5.21 -31.70 -6.82
C VAL A 25 -6.22 -32.72 -7.38
N ILE A 26 -7.50 -32.58 -7.03
CA ILE A 26 -8.58 -33.43 -7.53
C ILE A 26 -8.70 -33.32 -9.05
N GLY A 27 -8.59 -32.11 -9.62
CA GLY A 27 -8.63 -31.89 -11.06
C GLY A 27 -7.50 -32.62 -11.81
N VAL A 28 -6.28 -32.60 -11.27
CA VAL A 28 -5.14 -33.35 -11.83
C VAL A 28 -5.37 -34.86 -11.74
N VAL A 29 -5.88 -35.36 -10.61
CA VAL A 29 -6.18 -36.79 -10.42
C VAL A 29 -7.29 -37.27 -11.39
N ILE A 30 -8.35 -36.48 -11.56
CA ILE A 30 -9.42 -36.76 -12.53
C ILE A 30 -8.88 -36.73 -13.96
N GLY A 31 -8.05 -35.74 -14.31
CA GLY A 31 -7.43 -35.65 -15.63
C GLY A 31 -6.55 -36.87 -15.97
N LEU A 32 -5.76 -37.34 -15.00
CA LEU A 32 -4.93 -38.53 -15.17
C LEU A 32 -5.76 -39.82 -15.25
N THR A 33 -6.85 -39.94 -14.48
CA THR A 33 -7.74 -41.11 -14.57
C THR A 33 -8.48 -41.18 -15.90
N ILE A 34 -8.97 -40.05 -16.42
CA ILE A 34 -9.57 -39.98 -17.76
C ILE A 34 -8.54 -40.39 -18.83
N LEU A 35 -7.30 -39.90 -18.72
CA LEU A 35 -6.22 -40.27 -19.63
C LEU A 35 -5.97 -41.79 -19.64
N ILE A 36 -5.95 -42.43 -18.46
CA ILE A 36 -5.76 -43.87 -18.31
C ILE A 36 -6.93 -44.65 -18.95
N ILE A 37 -8.17 -44.20 -18.77
CA ILE A 37 -9.35 -44.82 -19.38
C ILE A 37 -9.30 -44.72 -20.92
N ILE A 38 -8.88 -43.57 -21.46
CA ILE A 38 -8.75 -43.39 -22.92
C ILE A 38 -7.63 -44.28 -23.48
N ALA A 39 -6.51 -44.36 -22.76
CA ALA A 39 -5.38 -45.22 -23.12
C ALA A 39 -5.74 -46.71 -23.06
N SER A 40 -6.60 -47.14 -22.14
CA SER A 40 -7.04 -48.55 -22.05
C SER A 40 -8.04 -48.95 -23.12
N GLN A 41 -8.79 -47.99 -23.68
CA GLN A 41 -9.77 -48.23 -24.73
C GLN A 41 -9.18 -48.21 -26.15
N ASN A 42 -8.02 -47.56 -26.35
CA ASN A 42 -7.40 -47.41 -27.67
C ASN A 42 -5.96 -47.92 -27.65
N THR A 43 -5.76 -49.17 -28.08
CA THR A 43 -4.45 -49.83 -28.17
C THR A 43 -3.52 -49.24 -29.24
N ASP A 44 -4.05 -48.49 -30.21
CA ASP A 44 -3.27 -47.84 -31.27
C ASP A 44 -2.70 -46.47 -30.86
N LEU A 45 -2.98 -46.00 -29.65
CA LEU A 45 -2.41 -44.74 -29.15
C LEU A 45 -0.91 -44.90 -28.92
N ASN A 46 -0.12 -44.15 -29.68
CA ASN A 46 1.31 -44.09 -29.49
C ASN A 46 1.63 -43.56 -28.08
N VAL A 47 2.37 -44.38 -27.32
CA VAL A 47 2.76 -44.14 -25.92
C VAL A 47 3.39 -42.77 -25.72
N THR A 48 4.12 -42.26 -26.72
CA THR A 48 4.73 -40.92 -26.67
C THR A 48 3.68 -39.81 -26.50
N TRP A 49 2.53 -39.89 -27.15
CA TRP A 49 1.45 -38.90 -27.02
C TRP A 49 0.78 -38.95 -25.65
N ILE A 50 0.60 -40.15 -25.09
CA ILE A 50 0.02 -40.34 -23.75
C ILE A 50 0.93 -39.68 -22.68
N ILE A 51 2.24 -39.91 -22.79
CA ILE A 51 3.22 -39.30 -21.89
C ILE A 51 3.20 -37.77 -22.02
N LEU A 52 3.14 -37.24 -23.23
CA LEU A 52 3.16 -35.80 -23.49
C LEU A 52 1.92 -35.12 -22.91
N ILE A 53 0.73 -35.70 -23.10
CA ILE A 53 -0.52 -35.18 -22.52
C ILE A 53 -0.49 -35.28 -20.99
N GLY A 54 -0.04 -36.40 -20.42
CA GLY A 54 0.12 -36.55 -18.97
C GLY A 54 1.02 -35.48 -18.36
N LEU A 55 2.15 -35.18 -19.03
CA LEU A 55 3.10 -34.17 -18.58
C LEU A 55 2.49 -32.76 -18.64
N THR A 56 1.69 -32.44 -19.66
CA THR A 56 0.97 -31.15 -19.72
C THR A 56 -0.09 -30.99 -18.62
N ILE A 57 -0.79 -32.07 -18.24
CA ILE A 57 -1.76 -32.05 -17.13
C ILE A 57 -1.03 -31.76 -15.80
N ILE A 58 0.10 -32.42 -15.56
CA ILE A 58 0.90 -32.17 -14.36
C ILE A 58 1.45 -30.74 -14.35
N LEU A 59 2.01 -30.27 -15.46
CA LEU A 59 2.60 -28.93 -15.57
C LEU A 59 1.54 -27.83 -15.34
N SER A 60 0.35 -27.99 -15.90
CA SER A 60 -0.78 -27.07 -15.69
C SER A 60 -1.26 -27.05 -14.24
N GLY A 61 -1.26 -28.21 -13.57
CA GLY A 61 -1.52 -28.30 -12.13
C GLY A 61 -0.51 -27.53 -11.28
N VAL A 62 0.78 -27.68 -11.58
CA VAL A 62 1.87 -26.95 -10.89
C VAL A 62 1.74 -25.45 -11.12
N LEU A 63 1.56 -25.01 -12.37
CA LEU A 63 1.37 -23.60 -12.70
C LEU A 63 0.12 -23.01 -12.03
N GLY A 64 -0.99 -23.74 -11.99
CA GLY A 64 -2.19 -23.32 -11.27
C GLY A 64 -1.95 -23.17 -9.76
N TYR A 65 -1.23 -24.11 -9.14
CA TYR A 65 -0.92 -24.08 -7.71
C TYR A 65 -0.03 -22.88 -7.33
N PHE A 66 1.07 -22.68 -8.08
CA PHE A 66 1.99 -21.56 -7.83
C PHE A 66 1.40 -20.21 -8.25
N GLY A 67 0.75 -20.16 -9.41
CA GLY A 67 0.10 -18.96 -9.94
C GLY A 67 -0.99 -18.44 -9.01
N PHE A 68 -1.80 -19.33 -8.42
CA PHE A 68 -2.80 -18.92 -7.44
C PHE A 68 -2.18 -18.41 -6.14
N ASN A 69 -1.08 -19.03 -5.66
CA ASN A 69 -0.41 -18.56 -4.45
C ASN A 69 0.15 -17.14 -4.65
N LEU A 70 0.80 -16.88 -5.79
CA LEU A 70 1.25 -15.55 -6.19
C LEU A 70 0.09 -14.57 -6.31
N TYR A 71 -0.97 -14.91 -7.05
CA TYR A 71 -2.16 -14.08 -7.19
C TYR A 71 -2.80 -13.74 -5.84
N SER A 72 -2.88 -14.71 -4.92
CA SER A 72 -3.43 -14.48 -3.58
C SER A 72 -2.55 -13.56 -2.72
N LYS A 73 -1.22 -13.61 -2.89
CA LYS A 73 -0.30 -12.67 -2.23
C LYS A 73 -0.43 -11.27 -2.80
N PHE A 74 -0.52 -11.15 -4.13
CA PHE A 74 -0.77 -9.86 -4.80
C PHE A 74 -2.10 -9.27 -4.38
N LYS A 75 -3.18 -10.07 -4.37
CA LYS A 75 -4.50 -9.60 -3.93
C LYS A 75 -4.52 -9.18 -2.47
N LYS A 76 -3.82 -9.90 -1.59
CA LYS A 76 -3.66 -9.48 -0.18
C LYS A 76 -2.89 -8.17 -0.03
N LEU A 77 -1.84 -7.97 -0.82
CA LEU A 77 -1.12 -6.69 -0.85
C LEU A 77 -2.01 -5.57 -1.38
N GLU A 78 -2.79 -5.84 -2.43
CA GLU A 78 -3.75 -4.90 -2.99
C GLU A 78 -4.86 -4.54 -2.00
N GLU A 79 -5.39 -5.53 -1.26
CA GLU A 79 -6.38 -5.33 -0.19
C GLU A 79 -5.77 -4.57 1.01
N GLN A 80 -4.51 -4.80 1.37
CA GLN A 80 -3.80 -4.02 2.39
C GLN A 80 -3.50 -2.57 1.96
N ILE A 81 -3.29 -2.34 0.67
CA ILE A 81 -3.13 -0.98 0.10
C ILE A 81 -4.50 -0.28 0.01
N LYS A 82 -5.58 -1.05 -0.11
CA LYS A 82 -6.96 -0.54 -0.26
C LYS A 82 -7.70 -0.32 1.06
N ASP A 83 -7.10 -0.58 2.22
CA ASP A 83 -7.71 -0.14 3.48
C ASP A 83 -7.54 1.38 3.59
N PRO A 84 -8.60 2.18 3.34
CA PRO A 84 -8.56 3.61 3.51
C PRO A 84 -8.81 3.83 5.00
N SER A 85 -7.86 3.42 5.84
CA SER A 85 -7.88 3.74 7.26
C SER A 85 -7.65 5.25 7.37
N GLU A 86 -8.74 6.00 7.22
CA GLU A 86 -8.92 7.43 7.44
C GLU A 86 -7.75 8.29 6.94
N LEU A 87 -7.61 8.42 5.61
CA LEU A 87 -6.87 9.55 5.07
C LEU A 87 -7.53 10.84 5.62
N PRO A 88 -6.75 11.77 6.19
CA PRO A 88 -7.28 13.04 6.63
C PRO A 88 -7.95 13.75 5.45
N LYS A 89 -9.03 14.49 5.71
CA LYS A 89 -9.74 15.21 4.65
C LYS A 89 -8.76 16.17 3.94
N PRO A 90 -8.78 16.22 2.59
CA PRO A 90 -7.92 17.14 1.88
C PRO A 90 -8.26 18.58 2.29
N ILE A 91 -7.23 19.41 2.43
CA ILE A 91 -7.40 20.84 2.69
C ILE A 91 -7.99 21.57 1.47
N ASN A 92 -8.58 22.74 1.71
CA ASN A 92 -9.21 23.53 0.66
C ASN A 92 -8.19 24.08 -0.35
N ASP A 93 -8.66 24.40 -1.54
CA ASP A 93 -7.85 24.92 -2.65
C ASP A 93 -7.18 26.25 -2.31
N GLU A 94 -7.87 27.13 -1.57
CA GLU A 94 -7.32 28.40 -1.09
C GLU A 94 -6.14 28.19 -0.13
N GLU A 95 -6.22 27.19 0.76
CA GLU A 95 -5.13 26.85 1.68
C GLU A 95 -3.94 26.25 0.91
N LEU A 96 -4.20 25.39 -0.08
CA LEU A 96 -3.16 24.86 -0.96
C LEU A 96 -2.44 25.96 -1.73
N PHE A 97 -3.18 26.94 -2.22
CA PHE A 97 -2.63 28.09 -2.93
C PHE A 97 -1.78 28.95 -2.00
N ASN A 98 -2.25 29.22 -0.77
CA ASN A 98 -1.48 29.94 0.24
C ASN A 98 -0.18 29.21 0.62
N ILE A 99 -0.20 27.88 0.72
CA ILE A 99 1.01 27.08 0.97
C ILE A 99 1.97 27.13 -0.22
N ALA A 100 1.45 27.07 -1.44
CA ALA A 100 2.26 27.24 -2.65
C ALA A 100 2.92 28.62 -2.66
N ASN A 101 2.16 29.70 -2.47
CA ASN A 101 2.66 31.08 -2.36
C ASN A 101 3.71 31.26 -1.26
N ASN A 102 3.46 30.72 -0.07
CA ASN A 102 4.43 30.76 1.03
C ASN A 102 5.73 29.99 0.72
N SER A 103 5.67 29.02 -0.20
CA SER A 103 6.87 28.34 -0.69
C SER A 103 7.65 29.22 -1.67
N LEU A 104 6.95 30.11 -2.39
CA LEU A 104 7.56 31.10 -3.27
C LEU A 104 8.24 32.22 -2.50
N THR A 105 7.69 32.66 -1.37
CA THR A 105 8.28 33.74 -0.56
C THR A 105 9.52 33.31 0.23
N ASN A 106 9.86 32.01 0.21
CA ASN A 106 11.07 31.53 0.84
C ASN A 106 12.32 32.10 0.12
N PRO A 107 13.28 32.72 0.82
CA PRO A 107 14.48 33.30 0.20
C PRO A 107 15.26 32.34 -0.71
N LYS A 108 15.13 31.03 -0.46
CA LYS A 108 15.75 29.98 -1.27
C LYS A 108 15.16 29.86 -2.69
N TYR A 109 13.90 30.25 -2.88
CA TYR A 109 13.14 30.04 -4.12
C TYR A 109 12.58 31.34 -4.72
N ALA A 110 12.46 32.41 -3.91
CA ALA A 110 11.83 33.68 -4.25
C ALA A 110 12.42 34.35 -5.50
N ASN A 111 13.73 34.22 -5.71
CA ASN A 111 14.39 34.85 -6.85
C ASN A 111 14.22 34.08 -8.17
N HIS A 112 13.59 32.91 -8.14
CA HIS A 112 13.54 31.98 -9.27
C HIS A 112 12.15 31.84 -9.88
N ILE A 113 11.16 32.65 -9.49
CA ILE A 113 9.75 32.40 -9.82
C ILE A 113 9.09 33.70 -10.28
N ASP A 114 8.47 33.66 -11.47
CA ASP A 114 7.73 34.77 -12.08
C ASP A 114 6.22 34.60 -11.86
N ARG A 115 5.65 33.49 -12.34
CA ARG A 115 4.19 33.23 -12.25
C ARG A 115 3.82 31.75 -12.28
N PHE A 116 2.62 31.44 -11.78
CA PHE A 116 1.98 30.14 -11.98
C PHE A 116 1.45 30.03 -13.42
N VAL A 117 1.74 28.90 -14.06
CA VAL A 117 1.34 28.62 -15.45
C VAL A 117 0.11 27.72 -15.48
N GLU A 118 0.12 26.68 -14.66
CA GLU A 118 -0.87 25.60 -14.74
C GLU A 118 -1.02 24.93 -13.38
N GLU A 119 -2.25 24.51 -13.09
CA GLU A 119 -2.60 23.74 -11.89
C GLU A 119 -3.19 22.39 -12.32
N GLU A 120 -2.68 21.30 -11.74
CA GLU A 120 -3.15 19.94 -12.02
C GLU A 120 -3.41 19.19 -10.71
N TYR A 121 -4.50 18.44 -10.65
CA TYR A 121 -4.76 17.50 -9.56
C TYR A 121 -4.47 16.07 -10.02
N ARG A 122 -3.80 15.31 -9.16
CA ARG A 122 -3.58 13.87 -9.36
C ARG A 122 -3.98 13.10 -8.12
N THR A 123 -4.67 11.99 -8.32
CA THR A 123 -4.95 11.03 -7.25
C THR A 123 -3.98 9.86 -7.36
N ILE A 124 -3.13 9.69 -6.35
CA ILE A 124 -2.11 8.62 -6.32
C ILE A 124 -2.22 7.90 -4.98
N GLY A 125 -2.48 6.58 -5.02
CA GLY A 125 -2.62 5.77 -3.80
C GLY A 125 -3.69 6.29 -2.83
N GLY A 126 -4.79 6.85 -3.36
CA GLY A 126 -5.87 7.46 -2.56
C GLY A 126 -5.59 8.87 -2.06
N ASN A 127 -4.35 9.37 -2.12
CA ASN A 127 -4.00 10.75 -1.77
C ASN A 127 -4.29 11.70 -2.93
N LEU A 128 -4.80 12.89 -2.61
CA LEU A 128 -4.99 13.98 -3.56
C LEU A 128 -3.72 14.85 -3.56
N ILE A 129 -3.09 14.99 -4.72
CA ILE A 129 -1.88 15.78 -4.89
C ILE A 129 -2.16 16.91 -5.85
N LYS A 130 -1.83 18.14 -5.43
CA LYS A 130 -1.91 19.33 -6.27
C LYS A 130 -0.53 19.68 -6.80
N LEU A 131 -0.46 19.87 -8.11
CA LEU A 131 0.74 20.24 -8.85
C LEU A 131 0.56 21.66 -9.37
N TYR A 132 1.50 22.54 -9.05
CA TYR A 132 1.60 23.88 -9.62
C TYR A 132 2.81 23.94 -10.53
N LYS A 133 2.58 24.19 -11.81
CA LYS A 133 3.65 24.47 -12.77
C LYS A 133 3.98 25.95 -12.73
N ILE A 134 5.27 26.25 -12.70
CA ILE A 134 5.79 27.59 -12.47
C ILE A 134 6.77 27.95 -13.57
N GLU A 135 6.65 29.17 -14.06
CA GLU A 135 7.61 29.79 -14.97
C GLU A 135 8.63 30.60 -14.15
N PRO A 136 9.94 30.34 -14.30
CA PRO A 136 10.96 31.09 -13.58
C PRO A 136 11.26 32.43 -14.23
N ALA A 137 11.70 33.40 -13.44
CA ALA A 137 12.00 34.75 -13.92
C ALA A 137 13.25 34.86 -14.81
N TYR A 138 14.24 33.96 -14.69
CA TYR A 138 15.57 34.17 -15.30
C TYR A 138 16.13 33.01 -16.14
N ASP A 139 15.71 31.76 -15.92
CA ASP A 139 16.42 30.59 -16.48
C ASP A 139 15.59 29.80 -17.52
N GLY A 140 14.35 30.22 -17.81
CA GLY A 140 13.44 29.56 -18.79
C GLY A 140 13.03 28.11 -18.46
N LYS A 141 13.59 27.52 -17.39
CA LYS A 141 13.35 26.14 -16.97
C LYS A 141 12.12 25.98 -16.11
N ILE A 142 11.23 25.07 -16.49
CA ILE A 142 9.97 24.86 -15.77
C ILE A 142 10.25 24.37 -14.33
N ALA A 143 9.60 25.00 -13.35
CA ALA A 143 9.59 24.53 -11.97
C ALA A 143 8.22 23.94 -11.61
N TYR A 144 8.20 23.03 -10.65
CA TYR A 144 6.98 22.41 -10.13
C TYR A 144 6.94 22.50 -8.61
N ILE A 145 5.79 22.90 -8.08
CA ILE A 145 5.45 22.74 -6.67
C ILE A 145 4.46 21.59 -6.57
N ILE A 146 4.79 20.63 -5.71
CA ILE A 146 3.99 19.44 -5.46
C ILE A 146 3.57 19.44 -4.01
N ILE A 147 2.25 19.42 -3.75
CA ILE A 147 1.68 19.45 -2.40
C ILE A 147 0.70 18.28 -2.26
N ASN A 148 0.84 17.49 -1.20
CA ASN A 148 -0.19 16.51 -0.84
C ASN A 148 -1.30 17.23 -0.07
N ALA A 149 -2.53 17.23 -0.59
CA ALA A 149 -3.67 17.91 0.03
C ALA A 149 -4.15 17.24 1.32
N ASN A 150 -3.89 15.94 1.49
CA ASN A 150 -4.18 15.21 2.73
C ASN A 150 -3.09 15.47 3.81
N TYR A 151 -1.85 15.73 3.38
CA TYR A 151 -0.69 15.99 4.25
C TYR A 151 0.07 17.25 3.79
N PRO A 152 -0.51 18.45 4.01
CA PRO A 152 -0.02 19.71 3.43
C PRO A 152 1.39 20.12 3.88
N GLU A 153 1.85 19.61 5.02
CA GLU A 153 3.23 19.77 5.49
C GLU A 153 4.25 19.09 4.55
N ARG A 154 3.82 18.10 3.77
CA ARG A 154 4.63 17.41 2.77
C ARG A 154 4.50 18.13 1.43
N LYS A 155 5.44 19.03 1.19
CA LYS A 155 5.60 19.75 -0.08
C LYS A 155 7.00 19.59 -0.65
N ASN A 156 7.11 19.60 -1.97
CA ASN A 156 8.38 19.66 -2.67
C ASN A 156 8.33 20.74 -3.75
N VAL A 157 9.44 21.46 -3.89
CA VAL A 157 9.69 22.38 -4.99
C VAL A 157 10.81 21.76 -5.83
N LEU A 158 10.56 21.57 -7.13
CA LEU A 158 11.50 20.99 -8.07
C LEU A 158 11.78 22.01 -9.17
N PHE A 159 13.05 22.22 -9.50
CA PHE A 159 13.48 23.06 -10.62
C PHE A 159 13.99 22.15 -11.72
N ASP A 160 13.43 22.31 -12.92
CA ASP A 160 13.78 21.54 -14.11
C ASP A 160 13.82 20.00 -13.90
N PRO A 161 12.82 19.39 -13.24
CA PRO A 161 12.88 17.96 -12.98
C PRO A 161 12.72 17.16 -14.28
N SER A 162 13.48 16.10 -14.41
CA SER A 162 13.15 15.06 -15.39
C SER A 162 11.78 14.43 -15.08
N ILE A 163 11.11 13.88 -16.10
CA ILE A 163 9.81 13.19 -15.92
C ILE A 163 9.91 12.09 -14.84
N ARG A 164 11.06 11.40 -14.79
CA ARG A 164 11.33 10.36 -13.79
C ARG A 164 11.38 10.95 -12.37
N GLU A 165 12.07 12.07 -12.18
CA GLU A 165 12.16 12.71 -10.86
C GLU A 165 10.82 13.26 -10.39
N LEU A 166 10.05 13.87 -11.31
CA LEU A 166 8.71 14.35 -11.02
C LEU A 166 7.82 13.20 -10.53
N ASN A 167 7.77 12.09 -11.26
CA ASN A 167 6.97 10.91 -10.89
C ASN A 167 7.48 10.25 -9.61
N MET A 168 8.79 10.19 -9.40
CA MET A 168 9.37 9.67 -8.14
C MET A 168 8.93 10.52 -6.94
N LYS A 169 8.93 11.86 -7.08
CA LYS A 169 8.52 12.78 -6.00
C LYS A 169 7.02 12.78 -5.77
N LEU A 170 6.22 12.65 -6.83
CA LEU A 170 4.78 12.43 -6.74
C LEU A 170 4.44 11.17 -5.91
N ASN A 171 5.09 10.04 -6.24
CA ASN A 171 4.90 8.79 -5.52
C ASN A 171 5.43 8.85 -4.07
N LEU A 172 6.54 9.57 -3.83
CA LEU A 172 7.04 9.77 -2.48
C LEU A 172 6.03 10.57 -1.63
N LEU A 173 5.46 11.64 -2.19
CA LEU A 173 4.48 12.47 -1.49
C LEU A 173 3.14 11.77 -1.29
N SER A 174 2.78 10.78 -2.12
CA SER A 174 1.59 9.95 -1.93
C SER A 174 1.75 8.89 -0.84
N THR A 175 2.94 8.69 -0.28
CA THR A 175 3.12 7.74 0.83
C THR A 175 2.52 8.30 2.12
N ILE A 176 1.74 7.48 2.82
CA ILE A 176 1.22 7.81 4.15
C ILE A 176 2.41 8.00 5.10
N PRO A 177 2.49 9.11 5.86
CA PRO A 177 3.55 9.29 6.84
C PRO A 177 3.55 8.17 7.89
N GLU A 178 4.75 7.71 8.26
CA GLU A 178 4.91 6.85 9.42
C GLU A 178 4.37 7.57 10.67
N ARG A 179 3.56 6.87 11.48
CA ARG A 179 3.06 7.42 12.74
C ARG A 179 4.26 7.82 13.61
N LYS A 180 4.26 9.06 14.10
CA LYS A 180 5.26 9.51 15.07
C LYS A 180 5.23 8.58 16.30
N PRO A 181 6.38 8.21 16.86
CA PRO A 181 6.41 7.37 18.06
C PRO A 181 5.71 8.07 19.23
N ASP A 182 4.99 7.30 20.04
CA ASP A 182 4.39 7.81 21.27
C ASP A 182 5.51 8.07 22.29
N THR A 183 5.58 9.29 22.83
CA THR A 183 6.51 9.64 23.91
C THR A 183 5.76 9.74 25.23
N GLU A 184 6.14 8.92 26.21
CA GLU A 184 5.68 9.05 27.59
C GLU A 184 6.74 9.80 28.40
N VAL A 185 6.33 10.88 29.06
CA VAL A 185 7.20 11.63 29.98
C VAL A 185 6.87 11.21 31.39
N GLN A 186 7.79 10.49 32.05
CA GLN A 186 7.69 10.20 33.48
C GLN A 186 8.51 11.24 34.24
N LYS A 187 7.83 12.03 35.07
CA LYS A 187 8.47 12.96 36.00
C LYS A 187 8.55 12.29 37.36
N ILE A 188 9.77 12.02 37.82
CA ILE A 188 10.01 11.49 39.17
C ILE A 188 10.49 12.65 40.02
N LYS A 189 9.67 13.06 40.98
CA LYS A 189 10.04 14.09 41.94
C LYS A 189 10.53 13.44 43.21
N ASN A 190 11.77 13.72 43.61
CA ASN A 190 12.31 13.24 44.88
C ASN A 190 11.97 14.25 45.99
N PRO A 191 11.05 13.93 46.92
CA PRO A 191 10.59 14.87 47.93
C PRO A 191 11.66 15.26 48.96
N LEU A 192 12.75 14.48 49.09
CA LEU A 192 13.82 14.73 50.07
C LEU A 192 14.90 15.69 49.56
N LEU A 193 15.12 15.76 48.24
CA LEU A 193 16.19 16.54 47.61
C LEU A 193 15.69 17.73 46.78
N GLY A 194 14.37 17.88 46.62
CA GLY A 194 13.76 18.95 45.80
C GLY A 194 14.07 18.84 44.30
N SER A 195 14.70 17.76 43.85
CA SER A 195 15.07 17.53 42.46
C SER A 195 13.97 16.81 41.69
N GLU A 196 13.81 17.24 40.44
CA GLU A 196 12.90 16.63 39.46
C GLU A 196 13.77 15.96 38.39
N SER A 197 13.58 14.66 38.17
CA SER A 197 14.16 13.97 37.03
C SER A 197 13.06 13.66 36.02
N GLU A 198 13.31 14.04 34.77
CA GLU A 198 12.42 13.74 33.64
C GLU A 198 13.03 12.60 32.85
N THR A 199 12.28 11.51 32.70
CA THR A 199 12.66 10.38 31.83
C THR A 199 11.67 10.32 30.67
N ILE A 200 12.18 10.54 29.45
CA ILE A 200 11.40 10.47 28.22
C ILE A 200 11.53 9.04 27.67
N LYS A 201 10.44 8.28 27.71
CA LYS A 201 10.37 6.94 27.10
C LYS A 201 9.70 7.06 25.74
N THR A 202 10.48 6.82 24.69
CA THR A 202 9.97 6.79 23.32
C THR A 202 9.52 5.37 22.99
N THR A 203 8.26 5.19 22.62
CA THR A 203 7.67 3.89 22.31
C THR A 203 7.20 3.86 20.86
N TYR A 204 7.75 2.94 20.06
CA TYR A 204 7.36 2.74 18.68
C TYR A 204 6.23 1.70 18.59
N GLY A 205 5.06 2.09 18.05
CA GLY A 205 4.05 1.15 17.54
C GLY A 205 3.24 0.31 18.55
N LYS A 206 3.08 0.73 19.82
CA LYS A 206 2.35 -0.09 20.81
C LYS A 206 0.82 0.05 20.79
N LYS A 207 0.25 1.19 20.39
CA LYS A 207 -1.20 1.41 20.53
C LYS A 207 -2.07 0.51 19.64
N ASP A 208 -1.60 0.11 18.46
CA ASP A 208 -2.38 -0.79 17.58
C ASP A 208 -2.32 -2.26 18.03
N LYS A 209 -1.30 -2.67 18.80
CA LYS A 209 -1.23 -4.02 19.38
C LYS A 209 -2.04 -4.13 20.68
N GLU A 210 -2.09 -3.08 21.50
CA GLU A 210 -2.87 -3.08 22.74
C GLU A 210 -4.38 -2.96 22.51
N LYS A 211 -4.83 -2.26 21.45
CA LYS A 211 -6.26 -2.29 21.07
C LYS A 211 -6.70 -3.68 20.60
N LYS A 212 -5.89 -4.35 19.79
CA LYS A 212 -6.15 -5.74 19.37
C LYS A 212 -6.14 -6.72 20.54
N HIS A 213 -5.19 -6.59 21.47
CA HIS A 213 -5.14 -7.48 22.65
C HIS A 213 -6.29 -7.24 23.64
N LYS A 214 -6.74 -5.99 23.82
CA LYS A 214 -7.90 -5.70 24.68
C LYS A 214 -9.23 -6.15 24.08
N GLU A 215 -9.33 -6.25 22.76
CA GLU A 215 -10.49 -6.86 22.09
C GLU A 215 -10.44 -8.40 22.10
N GLU A 216 -9.24 -9.00 22.14
CA GLU A 216 -9.06 -10.45 22.32
C GLU A 216 -9.26 -10.93 23.76
N GLU A 217 -9.02 -10.11 24.78
CA GLU A 217 -9.20 -10.48 26.20
C GLU A 217 -10.61 -10.22 26.76
N ILE A 218 -11.48 -9.53 26.01
CA ILE A 218 -12.87 -9.24 26.42
C ILE A 218 -13.89 -10.17 25.72
N LYS A 219 -13.45 -11.03 24.79
CA LYS A 219 -14.25 -12.14 24.25
C LYS A 219 -13.97 -13.45 24.98
#